data_AF-A0AB39NE65-F1
#
_entry.id   AF-A0AB39NE65-F1
#
_cell.length_a   1.000
_cell.length_b   1.000
_cell.length_c   1.000
_cell.angle_alpha   90.00
_cell.angle_beta   90.00
_cell.angle_gamma   90.00
#
_symmetry.space_group_name_H-M   'P 1'
#
loop_
_entity.id
_entity.type
_entity.pdbx_description
1 polymer ?
#
loop_
_entity_poly.entity_id
_entity_poly.type
_entity_poly.pdbx_seq_one_letter_code
_entity_poly.pdbx_strand_id
1 'polypeptide(L)'
;MPNAVSVVRNAGLGALAGLAGGLVFGGVMAEIGFLPTVAAIVRTDAPGVGFALHLLIAAVIGAVFGALVARQRELLFWGLAYGVLWWFLGPLTLLPFLLGRSVAWDVASAQALVPSLFGHLAYGAATAAVLALLVHTEREFRPGLLVRASASGLLVAPVLGLGWKGLLVGLSVGASYAVVLGDAREGSGPALIRGAAFGFVWWGLAAVTVSPLLDGRGLEWTPDAVRTAVESLPGYVLLGAGTSLLSGWLGGLSRAVFSDDVRHAQEGRLTGGRVISVWHGVIAGLAGGVLFTGVMVAVGFLPTVAALVGSQSEVVGLVIHLLISQVIGVTYAVFFRRRSFDAPSGIGWGVSYGFLWWVLGNLTLLPVLLGADPQWSAAALAVSFPSLVGHLAYGAVLGLVYQRLEERVGPWHLTRSEAASARAAARHEQTLSAAPALWSLITCVALLIPVLVS
;
A
#
# COMPACT_ATOMS: atom_id res chain seq x y z
N MET A 1 -11.93 -19.46 -18.34
CA MET A 1 -10.96 -18.59 -19.04
C MET A 1 -11.74 -17.50 -19.77
N PRO A 2 -11.25 -16.25 -19.85
CA PRO A 2 -11.92 -15.21 -20.64
C PRO A 2 -11.98 -15.61 -22.11
N ASN A 3 -13.10 -15.36 -22.78
CA ASN A 3 -13.19 -15.56 -24.23
C ASN A 3 -12.43 -14.41 -24.94
N ALA A 4 -11.86 -14.69 -26.12
CA ALA A 4 -11.01 -13.73 -26.84
C ALA A 4 -11.69 -12.37 -27.06
N VAL A 5 -13.01 -12.38 -27.29
CA VAL A 5 -13.83 -11.17 -27.47
C VAL A 5 -13.78 -10.24 -26.23
N SER A 6 -13.83 -10.81 -25.02
CA SER A 6 -13.75 -10.00 -23.79
C SER A 6 -12.37 -9.37 -23.59
N VAL A 7 -11.29 -10.06 -23.97
CA VAL A 7 -9.92 -9.55 -23.85
C VAL A 7 -9.70 -8.40 -24.83
N VAL A 8 -10.11 -8.57 -26.09
CA VAL A 8 -10.00 -7.51 -27.12
C VAL A 8 -10.79 -6.27 -26.71
N ARG A 9 -12.04 -6.44 -26.23
CA ARG A 9 -12.84 -5.31 -25.72
C ARG A 9 -12.15 -4.59 -24.57
N ASN A 10 -11.65 -5.33 -23.58
CA ASN A 10 -11.00 -4.74 -22.42
C ASN A 10 -9.67 -4.05 -22.80
N ALA A 11 -8.93 -4.57 -23.77
CA ALA A 11 -7.76 -3.91 -24.34
C ALA A 11 -8.14 -2.60 -25.04
N GLY A 12 -9.24 -2.57 -25.80
CA GLY A 12 -9.75 -1.34 -26.41
C GLY A 12 -10.12 -0.26 -25.38
N LEU A 13 -10.85 -0.64 -24.32
CA LEU A 13 -11.16 0.27 -23.21
C LEU A 13 -9.89 0.72 -22.47
N GLY A 14 -8.94 -0.19 -22.30
CA GLY A 14 -7.62 0.09 -21.75
C GLY A 14 -6.84 1.10 -22.59
N ALA A 15 -6.88 1.01 -23.92
CA ALA A 15 -6.21 1.95 -24.80
C ALA A 15 -6.77 3.37 -24.67
N LEU A 16 -8.09 3.50 -24.60
CA LEU A 16 -8.76 4.80 -24.35
C LEU A 16 -8.38 5.36 -22.98
N ALA A 17 -8.37 4.52 -21.95
CA ALA A 17 -7.94 4.91 -20.62
C ALA A 17 -6.46 5.31 -20.57
N GLY A 18 -5.60 4.60 -21.31
CA GLY A 18 -4.18 4.90 -21.46
C GLY A 18 -3.94 6.23 -22.17
N LEU A 19 -4.73 6.55 -23.21
CA LEU A 19 -4.68 7.88 -23.83
C LEU A 19 -5.04 8.98 -22.83
N ALA A 20 -6.09 8.79 -22.02
CA ALA A 20 -6.46 9.76 -21.00
C ALA A 20 -5.35 9.95 -19.94
N GLY A 21 -4.76 8.85 -19.46
CA GLY A 21 -3.59 8.91 -18.57
C GLY A 21 -2.38 9.56 -19.24
N GLY A 22 -2.16 9.28 -20.52
CA GLY A 22 -1.08 9.84 -21.34
C GLY A 22 -1.26 11.33 -21.61
N LEU A 23 -2.49 11.85 -21.64
CA LEU A 23 -2.73 13.29 -21.69
C LEU A 23 -2.33 13.97 -20.37
N VAL A 24 -2.67 13.35 -19.23
CA VAL A 24 -2.25 13.86 -17.91
C VAL A 24 -0.73 13.88 -17.80
N PHE A 25 -0.07 12.75 -18.09
CA PHE A 25 1.38 12.66 -17.98
C PHE A 25 2.11 13.43 -19.09
N GLY A 26 1.58 13.47 -20.30
CA GLY A 26 2.09 14.29 -21.39
C GLY A 26 2.09 15.78 -21.06
N GLY A 27 1.05 16.27 -20.36
CA GLY A 27 1.00 17.63 -19.84
C GLY A 27 2.12 17.91 -18.83
N VAL A 28 2.32 17.00 -17.88
CA VAL A 28 3.45 17.08 -16.93
C VAL A 28 4.79 17.10 -17.68
N MET A 29 5.00 16.19 -18.64
CA MET A 29 6.26 16.13 -19.40
C MET A 29 6.52 17.39 -20.21
N ALA A 30 5.47 18.06 -20.69
CA ALA A 30 5.61 19.36 -21.33
C ALA A 30 6.10 20.43 -20.34
N GLU A 31 5.56 20.43 -19.13
CA GLU A 31 5.94 21.37 -18.06
C GLU A 31 7.38 21.16 -17.59
N ILE A 32 7.81 19.91 -17.40
CA ILE A 32 9.18 19.59 -16.94
C ILE A 32 10.20 19.44 -18.09
N GLY A 33 9.81 19.74 -19.34
CA GLY A 33 10.71 19.71 -20.49
C GLY A 33 11.23 18.34 -20.92
N PHE A 34 10.52 17.25 -20.60
CA PHE A 34 10.96 15.86 -20.87
C PHE A 34 10.60 15.37 -22.28
N LEU A 35 9.70 16.06 -22.99
CA LEU A 35 9.23 15.64 -24.33
C LEU A 35 10.34 15.47 -25.38
N PRO A 36 11.36 16.35 -25.47
CA PRO A 36 12.49 16.15 -26.38
C PRO A 36 13.26 14.84 -26.12
N THR A 37 13.35 14.41 -24.86
CA THR A 37 13.99 13.12 -24.51
C THR A 37 13.21 11.94 -25.05
N VAL A 38 11.88 12.00 -25.05
CA VAL A 38 11.02 10.98 -25.68
C VAL A 38 11.16 11.04 -27.21
N ALA A 39 11.18 12.24 -27.80
CA ALA A 39 11.36 12.43 -29.23
C ALA A 39 12.69 11.84 -29.75
N ALA A 40 13.73 11.84 -28.92
CA ALA A 40 15.05 11.31 -29.27
C ALA A 40 15.02 9.81 -29.65
N ILE A 41 14.01 9.04 -29.21
CA ILE A 41 13.81 7.64 -29.61
C ILE A 41 13.69 7.52 -31.14
N VAL A 42 13.07 8.50 -31.80
CA VAL A 42 12.93 8.56 -33.27
C VAL A 42 13.89 9.56 -33.92
N ARG A 43 14.99 9.90 -33.22
CA ARG A 43 16.09 10.77 -33.70
C ARG A 43 15.66 12.20 -34.04
N THR A 44 14.76 12.78 -33.25
CA THR A 44 14.39 14.20 -33.31
C THR A 44 14.31 14.80 -31.90
N ASP A 45 14.38 16.11 -31.78
CA ASP A 45 14.21 16.88 -30.54
C ASP A 45 12.87 17.61 -30.48
N ALA A 46 12.04 17.49 -31.53
CA ALA A 46 10.77 18.18 -31.63
C ALA A 46 9.80 17.75 -30.52
N PRO A 47 9.40 18.63 -29.58
CA PRO A 47 8.57 18.26 -28.44
C PRO A 47 7.19 17.74 -28.86
N GLY A 48 6.64 18.24 -29.97
CA GLY A 48 5.38 17.75 -30.54
C GLY A 48 5.46 16.28 -30.99
N VAL A 49 6.60 15.85 -31.56
CA VAL A 49 6.82 14.44 -31.93
C VAL A 49 6.97 13.59 -30.67
N GLY A 50 7.68 14.08 -29.66
CA GLY A 50 7.80 13.42 -28.36
C GLY A 50 6.45 13.21 -27.68
N PHE A 51 5.56 14.22 -27.73
CA PHE A 51 4.20 14.13 -27.19
C PHE A 51 3.34 13.11 -27.94
N ALA A 52 3.37 13.13 -29.28
CA ALA A 52 2.64 12.16 -30.10
C ALA A 52 3.13 10.72 -29.87
N LEU A 53 4.45 10.51 -29.79
CA LEU A 53 5.04 9.22 -29.48
C LEU A 53 4.66 8.75 -28.07
N HIS A 54 4.67 9.65 -27.09
CA HIS A 54 4.19 9.34 -25.75
C HIS A 54 2.75 8.87 -25.73
N LEU A 55 1.83 9.56 -26.41
CA LEU A 55 0.42 9.15 -26.48
C LEU A 55 0.24 7.79 -27.13
N LEU A 56 1.02 7.48 -28.18
CA LEU A 56 1.02 6.16 -28.80
C LEU A 56 1.47 5.07 -27.80
N ILE A 57 2.58 5.30 -27.10
CA ILE A 57 3.09 4.38 -26.07
C ILE A 57 2.06 4.22 -24.95
N ALA A 58 1.46 5.32 -24.48
CA ALA A 58 0.43 5.34 -23.46
C ALA A 58 -0.81 4.53 -23.88
N ALA A 59 -1.25 4.61 -25.13
CA ALA A 59 -2.36 3.80 -25.65
C ALA A 59 -2.03 2.30 -25.62
N VAL A 60 -0.82 1.92 -26.04
CA VAL A 60 -0.37 0.51 -26.04
C VAL A 60 -0.27 -0.02 -24.61
N ILE A 61 0.36 0.73 -23.72
CA ILE A 61 0.51 0.39 -22.31
C ILE A 61 -0.87 0.29 -21.63
N GLY A 62 -1.77 1.24 -21.89
CA GLY A 62 -3.15 1.21 -21.42
C GLY A 62 -3.92 0.00 -21.93
N ALA A 63 -3.72 -0.41 -23.18
CA ALA A 63 -4.35 -1.60 -23.74
C ALA A 63 -3.93 -2.87 -22.98
N VAL A 64 -2.64 -2.99 -22.66
CA VAL A 64 -2.13 -4.08 -21.81
C VAL A 64 -2.74 -4.03 -20.42
N PHE A 65 -2.83 -2.85 -19.80
CA PHE A 65 -3.46 -2.67 -18.50
C PHE A 65 -4.93 -3.15 -18.52
N GLY A 66 -5.73 -2.68 -19.49
CA GLY A 66 -7.13 -3.09 -19.64
C GLY A 66 -7.28 -4.60 -19.83
N ALA A 67 -6.43 -5.22 -20.65
CA ALA A 67 -6.43 -6.67 -20.86
C ALA A 67 -6.14 -7.45 -19.56
N LEU A 68 -5.22 -6.96 -18.73
CA LEU A 68 -4.78 -7.64 -17.50
C LEU A 68 -5.74 -7.42 -16.32
N VAL A 69 -6.23 -6.20 -16.12
CA VAL A 69 -6.88 -5.82 -14.85
C VAL A 69 -8.33 -5.40 -14.96
N ALA A 70 -8.95 -5.32 -16.14
CA ALA A 70 -10.36 -4.86 -16.25
C ALA A 70 -11.38 -5.71 -15.45
N ARG A 71 -11.01 -6.92 -15.02
CA ARG A 71 -11.85 -7.78 -14.16
C ARG A 71 -11.48 -7.73 -12.68
N GLN A 72 -10.38 -7.04 -12.36
CA GLN A 72 -9.84 -6.92 -11.01
C GLN A 72 -10.59 -5.82 -10.26
N ARG A 73 -10.64 -5.96 -8.94
CA ARG A 73 -11.10 -4.88 -8.05
C ARG A 73 -9.94 -3.93 -7.73
N GLU A 74 -10.27 -2.75 -7.21
CA GLU A 74 -9.29 -1.73 -6.82
C GLU A 74 -8.33 -1.30 -7.93
N LEU A 75 -8.89 -0.98 -9.09
CA LEU A 75 -8.12 -0.55 -10.27
C LEU A 75 -7.14 0.58 -9.95
N LEU A 76 -7.47 1.48 -9.00
CA LEU A 76 -6.56 2.55 -8.55
C LEU A 76 -5.22 2.01 -8.06
N PHE A 77 -5.20 1.01 -7.17
CA PHE A 77 -3.95 0.48 -6.63
C PHE A 77 -3.18 -0.32 -7.68
N TRP A 78 -3.88 -1.04 -8.56
CA TRP A 78 -3.25 -1.66 -9.72
C TRP A 78 -2.64 -0.62 -10.65
N GLY A 79 -3.32 0.49 -10.90
CA GLY A 79 -2.84 1.59 -11.73
C GLY A 79 -1.57 2.20 -11.18
N LEU A 80 -1.51 2.46 -9.87
CA LEU A 80 -0.32 2.98 -9.20
C LEU A 80 0.86 2.01 -9.27
N ALA A 81 0.64 0.73 -8.93
CA ALA A 81 1.67 -0.30 -9.05
C ALA A 81 2.16 -0.46 -10.49
N TYR A 82 1.25 -0.35 -11.46
CA TYR A 82 1.56 -0.39 -12.88
C TYR A 82 2.33 0.85 -13.35
N GLY A 83 2.04 2.02 -12.77
CA GLY A 83 2.83 3.24 -12.95
C GLY A 83 4.27 3.05 -12.48
N VAL A 84 4.48 2.53 -11.26
CA VAL A 84 5.82 2.22 -10.74
C VAL A 84 6.55 1.21 -11.63
N LEU A 85 5.85 0.17 -12.07
CA LEU A 85 6.40 -0.83 -13.00
C LEU A 85 6.89 -0.17 -14.30
N TRP A 86 6.09 0.70 -14.91
CA TRP A 86 6.49 1.39 -16.15
C TRP A 86 7.49 2.51 -15.95
N TRP A 87 7.58 3.09 -14.76
CA TRP A 87 8.69 3.97 -14.43
C TRP A 87 10.02 3.18 -14.37
N PHE A 88 10.02 1.98 -13.80
CA PHE A 88 11.19 1.11 -13.83
C PHE A 88 11.52 0.62 -15.26
N LEU A 89 10.52 0.16 -16.01
CA LEU A 89 10.74 -0.36 -17.36
C LEU A 89 11.02 0.74 -18.39
N GLY A 90 10.36 1.89 -18.30
CA GLY A 90 10.45 2.97 -19.27
C GLY A 90 11.75 3.76 -19.12
N PRO A 91 11.76 4.82 -18.29
CA PRO A 91 12.90 5.72 -18.18
C PRO A 91 14.18 5.10 -17.59
N LEU A 92 14.09 4.08 -16.73
CA LEU A 92 15.27 3.43 -16.15
C LEU A 92 15.85 2.29 -17.01
N THR A 93 15.05 1.67 -17.88
CA THR A 93 15.47 0.46 -18.62
C THR A 93 15.41 0.64 -20.13
N LEU A 94 14.22 0.83 -20.71
CA LEU A 94 14.00 0.84 -22.14
C LEU A 94 14.52 2.12 -22.79
N LEU A 95 14.32 3.29 -22.17
CA LEU A 95 14.73 4.56 -22.75
C LEU A 95 16.27 4.66 -22.91
N PRO A 96 17.11 4.37 -21.88
CA PRO A 96 18.56 4.37 -22.05
C PRO A 96 19.00 3.36 -23.12
N PHE A 97 18.41 2.16 -23.10
CA PHE A 97 18.71 1.11 -24.07
C PHE A 97 18.41 1.53 -25.52
N LEU A 98 17.22 2.12 -25.76
CA LEU A 98 16.82 2.63 -27.08
C LEU A 98 17.70 3.80 -27.56
N LEU A 99 18.29 4.55 -26.64
CA LEU A 99 19.26 5.61 -26.91
C LEU A 99 20.71 5.10 -27.03
N GLY A 100 20.94 3.78 -26.98
CA GLY A 100 22.27 3.18 -27.07
C GLY A 100 23.14 3.37 -25.82
N ARG A 101 22.53 3.65 -24.66
CA ARG A 101 23.19 3.79 -23.35
C ARG A 101 22.95 2.54 -22.49
N SER A 102 23.75 2.35 -21.44
CA SER A 102 23.49 1.31 -20.44
C SER A 102 22.19 1.58 -19.68
N VAL A 103 21.53 0.51 -19.22
CA VAL A 103 20.38 0.62 -18.32
C VAL A 103 20.78 1.38 -17.05
N ALA A 104 19.85 2.18 -16.52
CA ALA A 104 20.10 3.13 -15.44
C ALA A 104 19.71 2.52 -14.09
N TRP A 105 20.19 1.30 -13.82
CA TRP A 105 19.83 0.51 -12.63
C TRP A 105 20.73 0.85 -11.43
N ASP A 106 20.67 2.10 -11.03
CA ASP A 106 21.38 2.63 -9.87
C ASP A 106 20.52 3.69 -9.15
N VAL A 107 20.83 3.93 -7.87
CA VAL A 107 20.04 4.82 -7.02
C VAL A 107 20.12 6.27 -7.51
N ALA A 108 21.29 6.72 -7.99
CA ALA A 108 21.49 8.09 -8.46
C ALA A 108 20.63 8.40 -9.70
N SER A 109 20.60 7.47 -10.66
CA SER A 109 19.73 7.56 -11.83
C SER A 109 18.24 7.54 -11.44
N ALA A 110 17.85 6.68 -10.50
CA ALA A 110 16.49 6.62 -9.98
C ALA A 110 16.07 7.94 -9.31
N GLN A 111 16.94 8.54 -8.50
CA GLN A 111 16.70 9.83 -7.86
C GLN A 111 16.53 10.96 -8.89
N ALA A 112 17.40 11.00 -9.91
CA ALA A 112 17.29 11.99 -10.99
C ALA A 112 15.96 11.88 -11.76
N LEU A 113 15.34 10.71 -11.76
CA LEU A 113 14.09 10.41 -12.45
C LEU A 113 12.85 10.45 -11.53
N VAL A 114 12.98 10.94 -10.29
CA VAL A 114 11.84 11.17 -9.37
C VAL A 114 10.72 12.02 -9.99
N PRO A 115 10.98 13.11 -10.72
CA PRO A 115 9.90 13.84 -11.41
C PRO A 115 9.07 12.94 -12.33
N SER A 116 9.74 12.05 -13.07
CA SER A 116 9.05 11.11 -13.95
C SER A 116 8.31 10.01 -13.19
N LEU A 117 8.73 9.63 -11.97
CA LEU A 117 8.02 8.66 -11.13
C LEU A 117 6.61 9.16 -10.80
N PHE A 118 6.49 10.41 -10.35
CA PHE A 118 5.18 11.00 -10.05
C PHE A 118 4.32 11.15 -11.31
N GLY A 119 4.95 11.42 -12.45
CA GLY A 119 4.27 11.38 -13.75
C GLY A 119 3.71 10.00 -14.10
N HIS A 120 4.46 8.93 -13.86
CA HIS A 120 3.98 7.56 -14.06
C HIS A 120 2.92 7.13 -13.04
N LEU A 121 3.02 7.58 -11.78
CA LEU A 121 1.97 7.38 -10.77
C LEU A 121 0.67 8.07 -11.18
N ALA A 122 0.75 9.32 -11.67
CA ALA A 122 -0.38 10.07 -12.19
C ALA A 122 -0.97 9.40 -13.44
N TYR A 123 -0.14 8.97 -14.38
CA TYR A 123 -0.54 8.17 -15.55
C TYR A 123 -1.33 6.93 -15.14
N GLY A 124 -0.77 6.14 -14.21
CA GLY A 124 -1.36 4.90 -13.74
C GLY A 124 -2.69 5.13 -13.01
N ALA A 125 -2.76 6.12 -12.13
CA ALA A 125 -3.97 6.50 -11.42
C ALA A 125 -5.08 7.00 -12.37
N ALA A 126 -4.74 7.86 -13.33
CA ALA A 126 -5.69 8.38 -14.31
C ALA A 126 -6.19 7.28 -15.25
N THR A 127 -5.29 6.43 -15.76
CA THR A 127 -5.65 5.25 -16.58
C THR A 127 -6.60 4.34 -15.81
N ALA A 128 -6.29 4.05 -14.55
CA ALA A 128 -7.16 3.22 -13.71
C ALA A 128 -8.53 3.86 -13.43
N ALA A 129 -8.58 5.17 -13.17
CA ALA A 129 -9.82 5.88 -12.92
C ALA A 129 -10.73 5.87 -14.16
N VAL A 130 -10.17 6.16 -15.34
CA VAL A 130 -10.94 6.15 -16.60
C VAL A 130 -11.39 4.72 -16.94
N LEU A 131 -10.52 3.72 -16.79
CA LEU A 131 -10.92 2.32 -17.00
C LEU A 131 -12.03 1.91 -16.03
N ALA A 132 -11.95 2.33 -14.76
CA ALA A 132 -12.99 2.06 -13.77
C ALA A 132 -14.34 2.67 -14.19
N LEU A 133 -14.36 3.90 -14.70
CA LEU A 133 -15.58 4.54 -15.19
C LEU A 133 -16.14 3.83 -16.43
N LEU A 134 -15.28 3.33 -17.32
CA LEU A 134 -15.70 2.63 -18.54
C LEU A 134 -16.22 1.21 -18.27
N VAL A 135 -15.70 0.53 -17.25
CA VAL A 135 -16.01 -0.88 -16.96
C VAL A 135 -17.01 -1.05 -15.81
N HIS A 136 -17.06 -0.11 -14.86
CA HIS A 136 -17.93 -0.18 -13.68
C HIS A 136 -18.87 1.02 -13.63
N THR A 137 -20.12 0.79 -14.01
CA THR A 137 -21.11 1.85 -14.21
C THR A 137 -21.94 2.17 -12.96
N GLU A 138 -21.87 1.34 -11.92
CA GLU A 138 -22.67 1.52 -10.69
C GLU A 138 -21.82 1.40 -9.43
N ARG A 139 -21.68 2.51 -8.69
CA ARG A 139 -21.25 2.52 -7.29
C ARG A 139 -22.35 3.15 -6.46
N GLU A 140 -22.88 2.39 -5.53
CA GLU A 140 -23.88 2.87 -4.59
C GLU A 140 -23.22 3.84 -3.61
N PHE A 141 -23.57 5.13 -3.71
CA PHE A 141 -23.13 6.14 -2.76
C PHE A 141 -23.80 5.91 -1.41
N ARG A 142 -23.00 5.71 -0.36
CA ARG A 142 -23.50 5.47 1.00
C ARG A 142 -23.20 6.68 1.89
N PRO A 143 -24.18 7.55 2.18
CA PRO A 143 -23.95 8.75 2.98
C PRO A 143 -23.43 8.42 4.39
N GLY A 144 -23.88 7.30 4.97
CA GLY A 144 -23.40 6.83 6.27
C GLY A 144 -21.91 6.45 6.28
N LEU A 145 -21.36 5.97 5.16
CA LEU A 145 -19.92 5.74 5.05
C LEU A 145 -19.17 7.06 4.96
N LEU A 146 -19.68 8.00 4.16
CA LEU A 146 -19.06 9.32 4.00
C LEU A 146 -18.89 10.01 5.35
N VAL A 147 -19.99 10.15 6.11
CA VAL A 147 -19.97 10.79 7.44
C VAL A 147 -18.96 10.13 8.36
N ARG A 148 -18.99 8.80 8.43
CA ARG A 148 -18.14 8.04 9.37
C ARG A 148 -16.68 8.06 8.99
N ALA A 149 -16.35 8.00 7.71
CA ALA A 149 -14.99 8.08 7.21
C ALA A 149 -14.41 9.48 7.39
N SER A 150 -15.18 10.52 7.06
CA SER A 150 -14.84 11.91 7.34
C SER A 150 -14.60 12.16 8.83
N ALA A 151 -15.49 11.68 9.70
CA ALA A 151 -15.31 11.79 11.15
C ALA A 151 -14.08 11.04 11.63
N SER A 152 -13.82 9.84 11.08
CA SER A 152 -12.66 9.05 11.45
C SER A 152 -11.34 9.75 11.09
N GLY A 153 -11.26 10.35 9.90
CA GLY A 153 -10.08 11.10 9.48
C GLY A 153 -9.85 12.36 10.33
N LEU A 154 -10.93 13.07 10.69
CA LEU A 154 -10.86 14.20 11.64
C LEU A 154 -10.37 13.79 13.03
N LEU A 155 -10.75 12.61 13.52
CA LEU A 155 -10.34 12.11 14.83
C LEU A 155 -8.91 11.57 14.85
N VAL A 156 -8.45 10.97 13.75
CA VAL A 156 -7.10 10.38 13.68
C VAL A 156 -6.02 11.45 13.50
N ALA A 157 -6.29 12.52 12.74
CA ALA A 157 -5.28 13.54 12.44
C ALA A 157 -4.64 14.20 13.69
N PRO A 158 -5.39 14.58 14.74
CA PRO A 158 -4.81 15.12 15.98
C PRO A 158 -3.95 14.12 16.75
N VAL A 159 -4.31 12.83 16.73
CA VAL A 159 -3.56 11.76 17.41
C VAL A 159 -2.15 11.62 16.80
N LEU A 160 -2.02 11.92 15.51
CA LEU A 160 -0.75 11.90 14.79
C LEU A 160 0.02 13.22 14.83
N GLY A 161 -0.48 14.24 15.55
CA GLY A 161 0.20 15.53 15.69
C GLY A 161 0.25 16.37 14.40
N LEU A 162 -0.64 16.13 13.42
CA LEU A 162 -0.58 16.76 12.09
C LEU A 162 -1.00 18.26 12.06
N GLY A 163 -1.27 18.86 13.21
CA GLY A 163 -1.68 20.27 13.35
C GLY A 163 -3.04 20.59 12.69
N TRP A 164 -3.33 21.88 12.53
CA TRP A 164 -4.64 22.35 12.00
C TRP A 164 -4.84 21.99 10.52
N LYS A 165 -3.78 22.09 9.69
CA LYS A 165 -3.82 21.65 8.28
C LYS A 165 -4.13 20.14 8.21
N GLY A 166 -3.64 19.38 9.20
CA GLY A 166 -3.95 17.97 9.37
C GLY A 166 -5.44 17.66 9.51
N LEU A 167 -6.25 18.54 10.09
CA LEU A 167 -7.71 18.34 10.18
C LEU A 167 -8.39 18.39 8.80
N LEU A 168 -8.01 19.37 7.97
CA LEU A 168 -8.53 19.49 6.60
C LEU A 168 -8.10 18.28 5.76
N VAL A 169 -6.84 17.85 5.92
CA VAL A 169 -6.32 16.64 5.27
C VAL A 169 -7.08 15.40 5.76
N GLY A 170 -7.26 15.23 7.07
CA GLY A 170 -7.99 14.10 7.65
C GLY A 170 -9.44 14.02 7.16
N LEU A 171 -10.16 15.14 7.15
CA LEU A 171 -11.50 15.24 6.57
C LEU A 171 -11.52 14.81 5.10
N SER A 172 -10.56 15.30 4.31
CA SER A 172 -10.46 15.02 2.88
C SER A 172 -10.09 13.57 2.59
N VAL A 173 -9.17 12.99 3.36
CA VAL A 173 -8.80 11.57 3.32
C VAL A 173 -10.03 10.72 3.62
N GLY A 174 -10.76 11.02 4.70
CA GLY A 174 -11.99 10.30 5.05
C GLY A 174 -13.08 10.40 3.98
N ALA A 175 -13.34 11.62 3.49
CA ALA A 175 -14.37 11.86 2.49
C ALA A 175 -14.06 11.15 1.17
N SER A 176 -12.84 11.32 0.66
CA SER A 176 -12.40 10.68 -0.57
C SER A 176 -12.27 9.16 -0.44
N TYR A 177 -11.90 8.62 0.73
CA TYR A 177 -11.92 7.18 0.97
C TYR A 177 -13.32 6.61 0.74
N ALA A 178 -14.36 7.26 1.29
CA ALA A 178 -15.74 6.83 1.12
C ALA A 178 -16.20 6.88 -0.34
N VAL A 179 -15.79 7.91 -1.11
CA VAL A 179 -16.18 8.10 -2.50
C VAL A 179 -15.41 7.17 -3.45
N VAL A 180 -14.09 7.05 -3.26
CA VAL A 180 -13.18 6.35 -4.17
C VAL A 180 -13.15 4.86 -3.91
N LEU A 181 -13.19 4.43 -2.65
CA LEU A 181 -13.02 3.02 -2.26
C LEU A 181 -14.34 2.37 -1.82
N GLY A 182 -15.32 3.17 -1.40
CA GLY A 182 -16.64 2.67 -0.98
C GLY A 182 -16.59 1.78 0.26
N ASP A 183 -17.73 1.15 0.56
CA ASP A 183 -17.85 0.23 1.70
C ASP A 183 -17.40 -1.16 1.27
N ALA A 184 -16.09 -1.37 1.25
CA ALA A 184 -15.55 -2.71 1.17
C ALA A 184 -15.91 -3.42 2.48
N ARG A 185 -16.95 -4.27 2.45
CA ARG A 185 -17.35 -5.16 3.56
C ARG A 185 -16.28 -6.23 3.81
N GLU A 186 -15.08 -5.79 4.12
CA GLU A 186 -13.88 -6.58 4.34
C GLU A 186 -13.51 -6.53 5.82
N GLY A 187 -12.67 -7.47 6.25
CA GLY A 187 -12.16 -7.54 7.61
C GLY A 187 -11.25 -6.35 7.92
N SER A 188 -10.99 -6.14 9.21
CA SER A 188 -10.17 -5.05 9.71
C SER A 188 -8.74 -5.03 9.12
N GLY A 189 -8.11 -6.19 8.88
CA GLY A 189 -6.77 -6.27 8.29
C GLY A 189 -6.68 -5.72 6.86
N PRO A 190 -7.45 -6.24 5.89
CA PRO A 190 -7.51 -5.68 4.54
C PRO A 190 -7.90 -4.20 4.50
N ALA A 191 -8.85 -3.77 5.34
CA ALA A 191 -9.22 -2.37 5.45
C ALA A 191 -8.04 -1.50 5.93
N LEU A 192 -7.30 -1.95 6.93
CA LEU A 192 -6.11 -1.29 7.48
C LEU A 192 -5.02 -1.08 6.40
N ILE A 193 -4.67 -2.15 5.67
CA ILE A 193 -3.66 -2.06 4.59
C ILE A 193 -4.14 -1.18 3.44
N ARG A 194 -5.43 -1.28 3.08
CA ARG A 194 -6.04 -0.40 2.09
C ARG A 194 -5.97 1.07 2.51
N GLY A 195 -6.27 1.36 3.78
CA GLY A 195 -6.12 2.68 4.36
C GLY A 195 -4.68 3.18 4.25
N ALA A 196 -3.70 2.36 4.62
CA ALA A 196 -2.27 2.68 4.51
C ALA A 196 -1.87 3.03 3.07
N ALA A 197 -2.26 2.19 2.11
CA ALA A 197 -2.02 2.43 0.69
C ALA A 197 -2.71 3.71 0.18
N PHE A 198 -3.94 3.98 0.62
CA PHE A 198 -4.65 5.21 0.29
C PHE A 198 -4.01 6.45 0.94
N GLY A 199 -3.41 6.30 2.11
CA GLY A 199 -2.55 7.30 2.73
C GLY A 199 -1.37 7.69 1.84
N PHE A 200 -0.67 6.71 1.25
CA PHE A 200 0.38 6.97 0.26
C PHE A 200 -0.13 7.75 -0.97
N VAL A 201 -1.33 7.44 -1.46
CA VAL A 201 -1.96 8.21 -2.56
C VAL A 201 -2.16 9.66 -2.15
N TRP A 202 -2.67 9.89 -0.94
CA TRP A 202 -2.86 11.24 -0.41
C TRP A 202 -1.57 11.98 -0.13
N TRP A 203 -0.49 11.29 0.24
CA TRP A 203 0.82 11.92 0.34
C TRP A 203 1.29 12.45 -1.03
N GLY A 204 1.24 11.62 -2.08
CA GLY A 204 1.61 12.05 -3.43
C GLY A 204 0.69 13.16 -3.98
N LEU A 205 -0.61 13.09 -3.69
CA LEU A 205 -1.58 14.09 -4.13
C LEU A 205 -1.49 15.39 -3.32
N ALA A 206 -1.65 15.33 -2.00
CA ALA A 206 -1.77 16.53 -1.18
C ALA A 206 -0.41 17.14 -0.80
N ALA A 207 0.52 16.33 -0.31
CA ALA A 207 1.80 16.83 0.18
C ALA A 207 2.75 17.17 -0.98
N VAL A 208 2.88 16.27 -1.95
CA VAL A 208 3.84 16.44 -3.06
C VAL A 208 3.29 17.32 -4.20
N THR A 209 1.97 17.31 -4.45
CA THR A 209 1.40 17.96 -5.65
C THR A 209 0.55 19.19 -5.32
N VAL A 210 -0.52 19.04 -4.55
CA VAL A 210 -1.50 20.12 -4.33
C VAL A 210 -0.97 21.22 -3.41
N SER A 211 -0.23 20.88 -2.35
CA SER A 211 0.29 21.91 -1.43
C SER A 211 1.23 22.89 -2.14
N PRO A 212 2.25 22.45 -2.90
CA PRO A 212 3.09 23.39 -3.66
C PRO A 212 2.32 24.22 -4.69
N LEU A 213 1.32 23.63 -5.36
CA LEU A 213 0.46 24.36 -6.30
C LEU A 213 -0.35 25.47 -5.61
N LEU A 214 -0.93 25.19 -4.43
CA LEU A 214 -1.66 26.17 -3.64
C LEU A 214 -0.75 27.28 -3.10
N ASP A 215 0.50 26.96 -2.82
CA ASP A 215 1.52 27.93 -2.38
C ASP A 215 2.09 28.76 -3.56
N GLY A 216 1.64 28.52 -4.79
CA GLY A 216 2.12 29.23 -6.00
C GLY A 216 3.50 28.79 -6.49
N ARG A 217 4.00 27.65 -6.01
CA ARG A 217 5.33 27.10 -6.34
C ARG A 217 5.36 26.22 -7.61
N GLY A 218 4.19 25.85 -8.14
CA GLY A 218 4.11 24.96 -9.31
C GLY A 218 4.30 23.48 -8.97
N LEU A 219 4.54 22.64 -9.98
CA LEU A 219 4.86 21.22 -9.79
C LEU A 219 6.34 21.03 -9.38
N GLU A 220 6.62 21.15 -8.09
CA GLU A 220 7.94 20.90 -7.52
C GLU A 220 8.19 19.40 -7.29
N TRP A 221 8.09 18.57 -8.33
CA TRP A 221 8.44 17.14 -8.24
C TRP A 221 9.97 16.90 -8.27
N THR A 222 10.76 17.90 -7.87
CA THR A 222 12.22 17.81 -7.82
C THR A 222 12.65 16.87 -6.69
N PRO A 223 13.85 16.23 -6.80
CA PRO A 223 14.34 15.34 -5.76
C PRO A 223 14.37 16.00 -4.36
N ASP A 224 14.78 17.28 -4.29
CA ASP A 224 14.87 18.01 -3.02
C ASP A 224 13.49 18.29 -2.41
N ALA A 225 12.54 18.75 -3.21
CA ALA A 225 11.17 18.99 -2.73
C ALA A 225 10.48 17.70 -2.29
N VAL A 226 10.71 16.59 -3.00
CA VAL A 226 10.19 15.27 -2.64
C VAL A 226 10.83 14.76 -1.35
N ARG A 227 12.14 14.97 -1.16
CA ARG A 227 12.84 14.65 0.09
C ARG A 227 12.26 15.41 1.27
N THR A 228 11.91 16.69 1.11
CA THR A 228 11.20 17.45 2.15
C THR A 228 9.79 16.91 2.37
N ALA A 229 9.06 16.59 1.30
CA ALA A 229 7.70 16.07 1.43
C ALA A 229 7.64 14.68 2.09
N VAL A 230 8.69 13.86 1.94
CA VAL A 230 8.76 12.50 2.52
C VAL A 230 8.63 12.49 4.03
N GLU A 231 8.96 13.61 4.70
CA GLU A 231 8.84 13.72 6.16
C GLU A 231 7.40 13.52 6.66
N SER A 232 6.42 13.84 5.80
CA SER A 232 5.01 13.65 6.10
C SER A 232 4.49 12.25 5.71
N LEU A 233 5.23 11.48 4.91
CA LEU A 233 4.78 10.19 4.37
C LEU A 233 4.34 9.21 5.49
N PRO A 234 5.13 8.97 6.56
CA PRO A 234 4.68 8.14 7.68
C PRO A 234 3.32 8.58 8.25
N GLY A 235 3.16 9.89 8.46
CA GLY A 235 1.92 10.48 8.97
C GLY A 235 0.72 10.21 8.05
N TYR A 236 0.87 10.36 6.74
CA TYR A 236 -0.18 10.04 5.77
C TYR A 236 -0.54 8.54 5.74
N VAL A 237 0.46 7.66 5.79
CA VAL A 237 0.26 6.21 5.84
C VAL A 237 -0.52 5.82 7.09
N LEU A 238 -0.14 6.35 8.26
CA LEU A 238 -0.82 6.10 9.53
C LEU A 238 -2.23 6.73 9.56
N LEU A 239 -2.39 7.93 8.99
CA LEU A 239 -3.68 8.61 8.89
C LEU A 239 -4.67 7.79 8.08
N GLY A 240 -4.27 7.30 6.90
CA GLY A 240 -5.11 6.45 6.07
C GLY A 240 -5.45 5.12 6.76
N ALA A 241 -4.45 4.47 7.37
CA ALA A 241 -4.62 3.22 8.11
C ALA A 241 -5.62 3.42 9.28
N GLY A 242 -5.40 4.41 10.13
CA GLY A 242 -6.27 4.73 11.27
C GLY A 242 -7.68 5.13 10.83
N THR A 243 -7.81 5.95 9.79
CA THR A 243 -9.11 6.38 9.25
C THR A 243 -9.94 5.17 8.82
N SER A 244 -9.34 4.25 8.05
CA SER A 244 -10.03 3.05 7.58
C SER A 244 -10.43 2.11 8.71
N LEU A 245 -9.54 1.91 9.71
CA LEU A 245 -9.78 1.04 10.85
C LEU A 245 -10.91 1.58 11.73
N LEU A 246 -10.85 2.87 12.09
CA LEU A 246 -11.85 3.54 12.91
C LEU A 246 -13.21 3.59 12.19
N SER A 247 -13.20 3.85 10.87
CA SER A 247 -14.40 3.78 10.05
C SER A 247 -15.02 2.39 10.05
N GLY A 248 -14.21 1.34 9.91
CA GLY A 248 -14.69 -0.04 9.98
C GLY A 248 -15.31 -0.37 11.34
N TRP A 249 -14.63 0.03 12.42
CA TRP A 249 -15.07 -0.18 13.80
C TRP A 249 -16.39 0.53 14.11
N LEU A 250 -16.50 1.83 13.80
CA LEU A 250 -17.74 2.60 13.97
C LEU A 250 -18.89 2.01 13.14
N GLY A 251 -18.59 1.45 11.96
CA GLY A 251 -19.59 0.78 11.13
C GLY A 251 -20.08 -0.53 11.73
N GLY A 252 -19.18 -1.30 12.35
CA GLY A 252 -19.54 -2.48 13.13
C GLY A 252 -20.42 -2.12 14.33
N LEU A 253 -20.07 -1.07 15.06
CA LEU A 253 -20.84 -0.58 16.21
C LEU A 253 -22.24 -0.11 15.78
N SER A 254 -22.33 0.69 14.73
CA SER A 254 -23.60 1.16 14.18
C SER A 254 -24.52 -0.02 13.81
N ARG A 255 -24.01 -1.05 13.13
CA ARG A 255 -24.81 -2.25 12.85
C ARG A 255 -25.22 -3.00 14.11
N ALA A 256 -24.32 -3.16 15.08
CA ALA A 256 -24.64 -3.85 16.33
C ALA A 256 -25.72 -3.13 17.16
N VAL A 257 -25.82 -1.80 17.07
CA VAL A 257 -26.79 -0.99 17.81
C VAL A 257 -28.11 -0.83 17.05
N PHE A 258 -28.07 -0.70 15.72
CA PHE A 258 -29.23 -0.29 14.91
C PHE A 258 -29.78 -1.38 13.99
N SER A 259 -29.16 -2.57 13.91
CA SER A 259 -29.69 -3.70 13.13
C SER A 259 -30.00 -4.89 14.03
N ASP A 260 -31.21 -5.44 13.89
CA ASP A 260 -31.65 -6.70 14.51
C ASP A 260 -31.00 -7.93 13.83
N ASP A 261 -29.73 -7.85 13.47
CA ASP A 261 -29.03 -8.90 12.73
C ASP A 261 -28.43 -9.94 13.69
N VAL A 262 -29.32 -10.63 14.39
CA VAL A 262 -28.98 -11.70 15.36
C VAL A 262 -28.22 -12.84 14.67
N ARG A 263 -28.46 -13.07 13.36
CA ARG A 263 -27.82 -14.14 12.57
C ARG A 263 -26.30 -13.98 12.47
N HIS A 264 -25.79 -12.77 12.20
CA HIS A 264 -24.35 -12.53 12.14
C HIS A 264 -23.65 -12.65 13.51
N ALA A 265 -24.33 -12.26 14.59
CA ALA A 265 -23.83 -12.45 15.95
C ALA A 265 -23.75 -13.93 16.35
N GLN A 266 -24.62 -14.77 15.79
CA GLN A 266 -24.70 -16.21 16.07
C GLN A 266 -23.68 -17.03 15.26
N GLU A 267 -23.45 -16.70 13.98
CA GLU A 267 -22.39 -17.30 13.14
C GLU A 267 -20.97 -17.05 13.71
N GLY A 268 -20.73 -15.87 14.28
CA GLY A 268 -19.46 -15.53 14.93
C GLY A 268 -19.20 -16.27 16.25
N ARG A 269 -20.26 -16.72 16.94
CA ARG A 269 -20.16 -17.51 18.18
C ARG A 269 -20.03 -19.02 17.91
N LEU A 270 -20.67 -19.53 16.85
CA LEU A 270 -20.61 -20.94 16.46
C LEU A 270 -19.27 -21.33 15.81
N THR A 271 -18.50 -20.36 15.30
CA THR A 271 -17.17 -20.55 14.70
C THR A 271 -16.04 -20.55 15.75
N GLY A 272 -16.18 -21.37 16.80
CA GLY A 272 -15.33 -21.46 18.00
C GLY A 272 -13.82 -21.75 17.82
N GLY A 273 -13.08 -20.83 17.19
CA GLY A 273 -11.64 -20.94 16.95
C GLY A 273 -10.83 -19.68 17.30
N ARG A 274 -11.39 -18.73 18.08
CA ARG A 274 -10.68 -17.49 18.47
C ARG A 274 -9.39 -17.77 19.25
N VAL A 275 -9.43 -18.69 20.20
CA VAL A 275 -8.27 -19.03 21.05
C VAL A 275 -7.16 -19.69 20.22
N ILE A 276 -7.50 -20.64 19.34
CA ILE A 276 -6.53 -21.32 18.46
C ILE A 276 -5.85 -20.32 17.51
N SER A 277 -6.62 -19.41 16.93
CA SER A 277 -6.10 -18.33 16.08
C SER A 277 -5.14 -17.41 16.83
N VAL A 278 -5.43 -17.04 18.08
CA VAL A 278 -4.52 -16.25 18.92
C VAL A 278 -3.20 -17.01 19.15
N TRP A 279 -3.25 -18.30 19.48
CA TRP A 279 -2.04 -19.12 19.64
C TRP A 279 -1.22 -19.24 18.35
N HIS A 280 -1.87 -19.39 17.19
CA HIS A 280 -1.17 -19.33 15.92
C HIS A 280 -0.47 -17.98 15.72
N GLY A 281 -1.11 -16.88 16.13
CA GLY A 281 -0.51 -15.55 16.15
C GLY A 281 0.74 -15.48 17.02
N VAL A 282 0.69 -16.02 18.24
CA VAL A 282 1.85 -16.09 19.16
C VAL A 282 3.02 -16.85 18.51
N ILE A 283 2.77 -18.06 17.99
CA ILE A 283 3.80 -18.91 17.38
C ILE A 283 4.40 -18.25 16.14
N ALA A 284 3.55 -17.70 15.28
CA ALA A 284 3.98 -17.04 14.06
C ALA A 284 4.74 -15.74 14.37
N GLY A 285 4.32 -15.00 15.39
CA GLY A 285 5.01 -13.83 15.92
C GLY A 285 6.40 -14.16 16.46
N LEU A 286 6.54 -15.25 17.22
CA LEU A 286 7.83 -15.75 17.68
C LEU A 286 8.74 -16.16 16.51
N ALA A 287 8.20 -16.87 15.51
CA ALA A 287 8.98 -17.28 14.34
C ALA A 287 9.55 -16.08 13.57
N GLY A 288 8.72 -15.05 13.33
CA GLY A 288 9.20 -13.80 12.75
C GLY A 288 10.18 -13.07 13.67
N GLY A 289 9.90 -13.04 14.98
CA GLY A 289 10.71 -12.37 15.99
C GLY A 289 12.13 -12.93 16.06
N VAL A 290 12.27 -14.26 16.05
CA VAL A 290 13.57 -14.98 16.03
C VAL A 290 14.35 -14.67 14.76
N LEU A 291 13.70 -14.64 13.58
CA LEU A 291 14.37 -14.22 12.35
C LEU A 291 14.90 -12.78 12.49
N PHE A 292 14.06 -11.88 13.00
CA PHE A 292 14.43 -10.47 13.12
C PHE A 292 15.51 -10.23 14.19
N THR A 293 15.56 -11.05 15.24
CA THR A 293 16.68 -11.05 16.20
C THR A 293 18.03 -11.20 15.50
N GLY A 294 18.14 -12.04 14.47
CA GLY A 294 19.39 -12.19 13.71
C GLY A 294 19.89 -10.87 13.13
N VAL A 295 18.98 -10.04 12.58
CA VAL A 295 19.31 -8.71 12.06
C VAL A 295 19.71 -7.77 13.20
N MET A 296 18.96 -7.78 14.31
CA MET A 296 19.23 -6.89 15.45
C MET A 296 20.57 -7.18 16.12
N VAL A 297 20.97 -8.45 16.22
CA VAL A 297 22.29 -8.85 16.73
C VAL A 297 23.38 -8.33 15.79
N ALA A 298 23.20 -8.51 14.47
CA ALA A 298 24.19 -8.07 13.48
C ALA A 298 24.45 -6.56 13.50
N VAL A 299 23.45 -5.74 13.86
CA VAL A 299 23.57 -4.28 13.93
C VAL A 299 23.62 -3.71 15.36
N GLY A 300 23.71 -4.56 16.38
CA GLY A 300 23.82 -4.14 17.78
C GLY A 300 22.59 -3.42 18.35
N PHE A 301 21.37 -3.74 17.87
CA PHE A 301 20.16 -2.99 18.21
C PHE A 301 19.47 -3.43 19.51
N LEU A 302 19.80 -4.61 20.06
CA LEU A 302 19.15 -5.16 21.25
C LEU A 302 19.18 -4.23 22.49
N PRO A 303 20.28 -3.52 22.81
CA PRO A 303 20.29 -2.56 23.91
C PRO A 303 19.26 -1.44 23.75
N THR A 304 19.00 -0.99 22.51
CA THR A 304 17.97 0.03 22.23
C THR A 304 16.57 -0.46 22.61
N VAL A 305 16.27 -1.75 22.36
CA VAL A 305 15.00 -2.35 22.78
C VAL A 305 14.96 -2.56 24.30
N ALA A 306 16.08 -2.92 24.92
CA ALA A 306 16.19 -3.05 26.38
C ALA A 306 15.90 -1.72 27.11
N ALA A 307 16.23 -0.59 26.47
CA ALA A 307 16.02 0.74 27.03
C ALA A 307 14.53 1.06 27.26
N LEU A 308 13.60 0.39 26.57
CA LEU A 308 12.16 0.52 26.80
C LEU A 308 11.74 0.17 28.24
N VAL A 309 12.54 -0.64 28.93
CA VAL A 309 12.33 -1.02 30.33
C VAL A 309 13.46 -0.54 31.24
N GLY A 310 14.23 0.47 30.80
CA GLY A 310 15.34 1.05 31.55
C GLY A 310 16.58 0.16 31.67
N SER A 311 16.73 -0.85 30.81
CA SER A 311 17.89 -1.76 30.79
C SER A 311 18.83 -1.48 29.62
N GLN A 312 20.08 -1.93 29.73
CA GLN A 312 21.07 -1.92 28.63
C GLN A 312 21.52 -3.35 28.25
N SER A 313 20.94 -4.38 28.89
CA SER A 313 21.33 -5.77 28.66
C SER A 313 20.76 -6.28 27.33
N GLU A 314 21.61 -6.85 26.48
CA GLU A 314 21.19 -7.49 25.23
C GLU A 314 20.18 -8.62 25.46
N VAL A 315 20.35 -9.39 26.54
CA VAL A 315 19.43 -10.47 26.91
C VAL A 315 18.06 -9.91 27.27
N VAL A 316 18.01 -8.82 28.02
CA VAL A 316 16.74 -8.14 28.33
C VAL A 316 16.10 -7.60 27.05
N GLY A 317 16.89 -6.98 26.17
CA GLY A 317 16.44 -6.50 24.86
C GLY A 317 15.84 -7.62 24.00
N LEU A 318 16.48 -8.80 23.99
CA LEU A 318 15.97 -9.98 23.30
C LEU A 318 14.62 -10.44 23.86
N VAL A 319 14.50 -10.54 25.18
CA VAL A 319 13.24 -10.95 25.83
C VAL A 319 12.12 -9.96 25.48
N ILE A 320 12.37 -8.66 25.61
CA ILE A 320 11.38 -7.62 25.29
C ILE A 320 11.00 -7.66 23.80
N HIS A 321 11.97 -7.82 22.90
CA HIS A 321 11.72 -7.98 21.47
C HIS A 321 10.82 -9.18 21.16
N LEU A 322 11.06 -10.34 21.78
CA LEU A 322 10.24 -11.53 21.58
C LEU A 322 8.84 -11.39 22.18
N LEU A 323 8.68 -10.63 23.27
CA LEU A 323 7.35 -10.30 23.81
C LEU A 323 6.58 -9.37 22.87
N ILE A 324 7.22 -8.31 22.37
CA ILE A 324 6.63 -7.41 21.37
C ILE A 324 6.24 -8.20 20.11
N SER A 325 7.12 -9.07 19.63
CA SER A 325 6.89 -9.93 18.46
C SER A 325 5.65 -10.81 18.63
N GLN A 326 5.35 -11.30 19.83
CA GLN A 326 4.13 -12.07 20.11
C GLN A 326 2.88 -11.17 20.09
N VAL A 327 2.94 -9.97 20.66
CA VAL A 327 1.82 -9.01 20.62
C VAL A 327 1.49 -8.63 19.17
N ILE A 328 2.51 -8.39 18.36
CA ILE A 328 2.36 -8.12 16.92
C ILE A 328 1.76 -9.35 16.20
N GLY A 329 2.20 -10.56 16.53
CA GLY A 329 1.64 -11.79 15.98
C GLY A 329 0.17 -12.03 16.35
N VAL A 330 -0.21 -11.74 17.59
CA VAL A 330 -1.61 -11.83 18.05
C VAL A 330 -2.49 -10.82 17.34
N THR A 331 -2.03 -9.57 17.18
CA THR A 331 -2.77 -8.54 16.44
C THR A 331 -2.92 -8.89 14.96
N TYR A 332 -1.90 -9.50 14.34
CA TYR A 332 -2.01 -10.06 12.98
C TYR A 332 -3.10 -11.13 12.90
N ALA A 333 -3.13 -12.08 13.84
CA ALA A 333 -4.17 -13.11 13.90
C ALA A 333 -5.57 -12.50 14.02
N VAL A 334 -5.74 -11.44 14.81
CA VAL A 334 -7.03 -10.74 14.94
C VAL A 334 -7.45 -10.06 13.64
N PHE A 335 -6.52 -9.43 12.93
CA PHE A 335 -6.81 -8.64 11.73
C PHE A 335 -6.95 -9.47 10.44
N PHE A 336 -6.15 -10.53 10.28
CA PHE A 336 -6.00 -11.29 9.04
C PHE A 336 -6.51 -12.73 9.12
N ARG A 337 -7.23 -13.09 10.19
CA ARG A 337 -7.89 -14.40 10.32
C ARG A 337 -8.72 -14.73 9.07
N ARG A 338 -8.52 -15.93 8.49
CA ARG A 338 -9.23 -16.37 7.27
C ARG A 338 -9.04 -15.45 6.07
N ARG A 339 -7.89 -14.78 5.98
CA ARG A 339 -7.52 -13.94 4.81
C ARG A 339 -6.31 -14.49 4.04
N SER A 340 -5.63 -15.48 4.60
CA SER A 340 -4.45 -16.12 4.01
C SER A 340 -4.80 -17.52 3.51
N PHE A 341 -5.17 -17.64 2.24
CA PHE A 341 -5.64 -18.92 1.67
C PHE A 341 -4.52 -19.77 1.07
N ASP A 342 -3.38 -19.15 0.75
CA ASP A 342 -2.17 -19.79 0.24
C ASP A 342 -0.91 -19.05 0.72
N ALA A 343 0.26 -19.64 0.47
CA ALA A 343 1.54 -19.06 0.90
C ALA A 343 1.80 -17.65 0.32
N PRO A 344 1.58 -17.37 -0.98
CA PRO A 344 1.67 -16.01 -1.52
C PRO A 344 0.78 -15.02 -0.77
N SER A 345 -0.45 -15.40 -0.43
CA SER A 345 -1.32 -14.54 0.35
C SER A 345 -0.83 -14.31 1.77
N GLY A 346 -0.35 -15.35 2.45
CA GLY A 346 0.22 -15.22 3.78
C GLY A 346 1.39 -14.25 3.77
N ILE A 347 2.30 -14.41 2.81
CA ILE A 347 3.46 -13.53 2.63
C ILE A 347 3.01 -12.10 2.29
N GLY A 348 2.09 -11.90 1.35
CA GLY A 348 1.67 -10.56 0.92
C GLY A 348 1.00 -9.73 2.02
N TRP A 349 0.08 -10.33 2.78
CA TRP A 349 -0.49 -9.69 3.97
C TRP A 349 0.59 -9.44 5.03
N GLY A 350 1.45 -10.43 5.25
CA GLY A 350 2.56 -10.37 6.19
C GLY A 350 3.51 -9.22 5.90
N VAL A 351 4.01 -9.11 4.67
CA VAL A 351 4.89 -8.01 4.20
C VAL A 351 4.21 -6.66 4.36
N SER A 352 2.93 -6.57 3.99
CA SER A 352 2.17 -5.31 4.13
C SER A 352 2.02 -4.89 5.59
N TYR A 353 1.81 -5.86 6.49
CA TYR A 353 1.72 -5.64 7.92
C TYR A 353 3.08 -5.30 8.54
N GLY A 354 4.15 -5.95 8.06
CA GLY A 354 5.53 -5.64 8.42
C GLY A 354 5.90 -4.20 8.06
N PHE A 355 5.56 -3.75 6.85
CA PHE A 355 5.72 -2.36 6.43
C PHE A 355 4.98 -1.40 7.37
N LEU A 356 3.71 -1.71 7.70
CA LEU A 356 2.94 -0.90 8.63
C LEU A 356 3.59 -0.83 10.02
N TRP A 357 4.14 -1.94 10.52
CA TRP A 357 4.86 -1.97 11.81
C TRP A 357 6.24 -1.33 11.75
N TRP A 358 6.88 -1.23 10.60
CA TRP A 358 8.07 -0.38 10.46
C TRP A 358 7.69 1.10 10.64
N VAL A 359 6.62 1.55 9.99
CA VAL A 359 6.12 2.93 10.14
C VAL A 359 5.62 3.19 11.57
N LEU A 360 4.73 2.34 12.08
CA LEU A 360 4.09 2.51 13.38
C LEU A 360 5.06 2.18 14.54
N GLY A 361 5.74 1.05 14.49
CA GLY A 361 6.62 0.57 15.54
C GLY A 361 7.96 1.31 15.53
N ASN A 362 8.78 1.06 14.51
CA ASN A 362 10.16 1.54 14.47
C ASN A 362 10.28 3.06 14.32
N LEU A 363 9.52 3.68 13.42
CA LEU A 363 9.63 5.13 13.18
C LEU A 363 8.82 5.98 14.15
N THR A 364 7.78 5.43 14.78
CA THR A 364 6.83 6.22 15.58
C THR A 364 6.83 5.83 17.05
N LEU A 365 6.41 4.61 17.39
CA LEU A 365 6.22 4.20 18.78
C LEU A 365 7.55 4.03 19.53
N LEU A 366 8.56 3.41 18.92
CA LEU A 366 9.85 3.16 19.58
C LEU A 366 10.52 4.47 20.03
N PRO A 367 10.70 5.50 19.17
CA PRO A 367 11.22 6.80 19.60
C PRO A 367 10.39 7.45 20.71
N VAL A 368 9.06 7.47 20.54
CA VAL A 368 8.13 8.07 21.52
C VAL A 368 8.21 7.40 22.88
N LEU A 369 8.30 6.07 22.92
CA LEU A 369 8.44 5.30 24.16
C LEU A 369 9.81 5.50 24.83
N LEU A 370 10.83 5.90 24.07
CA LEU A 370 12.15 6.30 24.59
C LEU A 370 12.22 7.81 24.93
N GLY A 371 11.13 8.55 24.78
CA GLY A 371 11.05 9.98 25.08
C GLY A 371 11.55 10.91 23.98
N ALA A 372 11.67 10.42 22.74
CA ALA A 372 12.04 11.21 21.56
C ALA A 372 10.85 11.43 20.62
N ASP A 373 10.96 12.40 19.71
CA ASP A 373 9.96 12.62 18.66
C ASP A 373 9.98 11.49 17.63
N PRO A 374 8.84 11.26 16.91
CA PRO A 374 8.79 10.35 15.78
C PRO A 374 9.90 10.63 14.75
N GLN A 375 10.56 9.57 14.31
CA GLN A 375 11.72 9.62 13.42
C GLN A 375 11.27 9.59 11.95
N TRP A 376 10.55 10.62 11.53
CA TRP A 376 9.93 10.69 10.20
C TRP A 376 10.75 11.46 9.16
N SER A 377 11.87 12.10 9.55
CA SER A 377 12.71 12.84 8.60
C SER A 377 13.30 11.95 7.51
N ALA A 378 13.62 12.51 6.34
CA ALA A 378 14.26 11.75 5.25
C ALA A 378 15.54 11.05 5.71
N ALA A 379 16.37 11.75 6.50
CA ALA A 379 17.59 11.19 7.08
C ALA A 379 17.30 10.01 8.02
N ALA A 380 16.27 10.11 8.85
CA ALA A 380 15.88 9.01 9.75
C ALA A 380 15.35 7.79 8.98
N LEU A 381 14.54 8.00 7.94
CA LEU A 381 14.08 6.91 7.07
C LEU A 381 15.28 6.23 6.39
N ALA A 382 16.25 6.99 5.88
CA ALA A 382 17.46 6.45 5.27
C ALA A 382 18.28 5.60 6.25
N VAL A 383 18.55 6.11 7.45
CA VAL A 383 19.28 5.38 8.51
C VAL A 383 18.54 4.12 8.96
N SER A 384 17.20 4.17 8.99
CA SER A 384 16.37 3.04 9.42
C SER A 384 16.09 2.00 8.32
N PHE A 385 16.64 2.16 7.11
CA PHE A 385 16.39 1.27 5.99
C PHE A 385 16.71 -0.23 6.29
N PRO A 386 17.81 -0.59 6.99
CA PRO A 386 18.03 -1.98 7.39
C PRO A 386 16.89 -2.54 8.28
N SER A 387 16.30 -1.69 9.12
CA SER A 387 15.15 -2.06 9.95
C SER A 387 13.90 -2.29 9.09
N LEU A 388 13.69 -1.55 8.00
CA LEU A 388 12.61 -1.80 7.04
C LEU A 388 12.72 -3.23 6.50
N VAL A 389 13.89 -3.63 6.01
CA VAL A 389 14.13 -5.00 5.51
C VAL A 389 13.81 -6.05 6.57
N GLY A 390 14.25 -5.81 7.82
CA GLY A 390 13.94 -6.68 8.95
C GLY A 390 12.43 -6.81 9.24
N HIS A 391 11.69 -5.71 9.18
CA HIS A 391 10.24 -5.72 9.37
C HIS A 391 9.48 -6.41 8.22
N LEU A 392 9.91 -6.22 6.97
CA LEU A 392 9.32 -6.93 5.82
C LEU A 392 9.56 -8.44 5.93
N ALA A 393 10.77 -8.85 6.33
CA ALA A 393 11.13 -10.25 6.54
C ALA A 393 10.37 -10.88 7.72
N TYR A 394 10.29 -10.16 8.86
CA TYR A 394 9.45 -10.51 10.00
C TYR A 394 8.00 -10.75 9.55
N GLY A 395 7.44 -9.79 8.81
CA GLY A 395 6.07 -9.84 8.31
C GLY A 395 5.84 -11.04 7.38
N ALA A 396 6.75 -11.28 6.43
CA ALA A 396 6.68 -12.42 5.52
C ALA A 396 6.65 -13.76 6.26
N VAL A 397 7.53 -13.95 7.26
CA VAL A 397 7.58 -15.17 8.08
C VAL A 397 6.33 -15.30 8.96
N LEU A 398 5.93 -14.22 9.64
CA LEU A 398 4.70 -14.18 10.44
C LEU A 398 3.50 -14.63 9.59
N GLY A 399 3.32 -14.01 8.43
CA GLY A 399 2.19 -14.30 7.56
C GLY A 399 2.21 -15.72 7.00
N LEU A 400 3.40 -16.23 6.62
CA LEU A 400 3.58 -17.60 6.14
C LEU A 400 3.31 -18.64 7.24
N VAL A 401 3.93 -18.48 8.41
CA VAL A 401 3.77 -19.43 9.52
C VAL A 401 2.33 -19.45 10.01
N TYR A 402 1.71 -18.27 10.17
CA TYR A 402 0.30 -18.17 10.54
C TYR A 402 -0.61 -18.92 9.56
N GLN A 403 -0.37 -18.71 8.26
CA GLN A 403 -1.12 -19.35 7.18
C GLN A 403 -0.98 -20.88 7.23
N ARG A 404 0.24 -21.41 7.44
CA ARG A 404 0.48 -22.85 7.55
C ARG A 404 -0.15 -23.48 8.78
N LEU A 405 -0.25 -22.74 9.88
CA LEU A 405 -0.94 -23.19 11.08
C LEU A 405 -2.46 -23.19 10.88
N GLU A 406 -3.03 -22.16 10.27
CA GLU A 406 -4.47 -22.13 9.92
C GLU A 406 -4.86 -23.23 8.93
N GLU A 407 -4.02 -23.53 7.93
CA GLU A 407 -4.28 -24.61 6.97
C GLU A 407 -4.45 -25.98 7.62
N ARG A 408 -3.75 -26.23 8.74
CA ARG A 408 -3.81 -27.50 9.47
C ARG A 408 -5.08 -27.64 10.30
N VAL A 409 -5.77 -26.54 10.59
CA VAL A 409 -7.00 -26.53 11.39
C VAL A 409 -8.21 -26.54 10.46
N GLY A 410 -8.69 -27.74 10.13
CA GLY A 410 -9.96 -27.95 9.43
C GLY A 410 -11.15 -27.81 10.38
N PRO A 411 -12.28 -27.22 9.96
CA PRO A 411 -13.50 -27.28 10.75
C PRO A 411 -13.91 -28.74 10.94
N TRP A 412 -14.07 -29.19 12.18
CA TRP A 412 -14.40 -30.59 12.50
C TRP A 412 -15.69 -31.09 11.84
N HIS A 413 -16.57 -30.17 11.43
CA HIS A 413 -17.86 -30.45 10.79
C HIS A 413 -17.79 -30.50 9.24
N LEU A 414 -16.65 -30.15 8.62
CA LEU A 414 -16.47 -30.25 7.18
C LEU A 414 -15.63 -31.48 6.84
N THR A 415 -16.02 -32.19 5.80
CA THR A 415 -15.15 -33.21 5.21
C THR A 415 -13.89 -32.58 4.64
N ARG A 416 -12.82 -33.38 4.51
CA ARG A 416 -11.55 -32.88 3.93
C ARG A 416 -11.74 -32.34 2.51
N SER A 417 -12.62 -32.94 1.71
CA SER A 417 -12.95 -32.52 0.34
C SER A 417 -13.72 -31.21 0.31
N GLU A 418 -14.73 -31.03 1.16
CA GLU A 418 -15.49 -29.78 1.27
C GLU A 418 -14.59 -28.63 1.72
N ALA A 419 -13.78 -28.85 2.75
CA ALA A 419 -12.82 -27.85 3.23
C ALA A 419 -11.78 -27.47 2.16
N ALA A 420 -11.36 -28.42 1.32
CA ALA A 420 -10.48 -28.15 0.19
C ALA A 420 -11.18 -27.36 -0.91
N SER A 421 -12.44 -27.70 -1.25
CA SER A 421 -13.22 -26.98 -2.25
C SER A 421 -13.51 -25.53 -1.85
N ALA A 422 -13.86 -25.29 -0.57
CA ALA A 422 -14.08 -23.96 -0.02
C ALA A 422 -12.80 -23.12 -0.06
N ARG A 423 -11.63 -23.73 0.23
CA ARG A 423 -10.33 -23.06 0.10
C ARG A 423 -10.00 -22.71 -1.35
N ALA A 424 -10.28 -23.61 -2.31
CA ALA A 424 -10.06 -23.35 -3.71
C ALA A 424 -10.93 -22.18 -4.23
N ALA A 425 -12.20 -22.14 -3.82
CA ALA A 425 -13.10 -21.03 -4.12
C ALA A 425 -12.62 -19.71 -3.52
N ALA A 426 -12.29 -19.71 -2.22
CA ALA A 426 -11.77 -18.52 -1.52
C ALA A 426 -10.46 -18.00 -2.12
N ARG A 427 -9.56 -18.91 -2.54
CA ARG A 427 -8.33 -18.55 -3.25
C ARG A 427 -8.64 -17.88 -4.57
N HIS A 428 -9.58 -18.42 -5.35
CA HIS A 428 -9.98 -17.81 -6.61
C HIS A 428 -10.57 -16.40 -6.40
N GLU A 429 -11.46 -16.24 -5.42
CA GLU A 429 -12.01 -14.93 -5.06
C GLU A 429 -10.92 -13.95 -4.63
N GLN A 430 -9.92 -14.40 -3.87
CA GLN A 430 -8.81 -13.56 -3.47
C GLN A 430 -7.97 -13.06 -4.65
N THR A 431 -7.73 -13.91 -5.66
CA THR A 431 -6.99 -13.49 -6.86
C THR A 431 -7.70 -12.41 -7.68
N LEU A 432 -9.02 -12.28 -7.50
CA LEU A 432 -9.86 -11.25 -8.12
C LEU A 432 -10.15 -10.08 -7.17
N SER A 433 -9.70 -10.18 -5.92
CA SER A 433 -9.95 -9.19 -4.86
C SER A 433 -8.94 -8.04 -4.89
N ALA A 434 -9.14 -7.08 -3.98
CA ALA A 434 -8.21 -6.00 -3.70
C ALA A 434 -6.81 -6.48 -3.28
N ALA A 435 -6.70 -7.69 -2.73
CA ALA A 435 -5.56 -8.09 -1.93
C ALA A 435 -4.21 -8.07 -2.70
N PRO A 436 -4.11 -8.65 -3.92
CA PRO A 436 -2.85 -8.62 -4.66
C PRO A 436 -2.44 -7.19 -5.04
N ALA A 437 -3.40 -6.33 -5.42
CA ALA A 437 -3.13 -4.94 -5.76
C ALA A 437 -2.51 -4.18 -4.57
N LEU A 438 -3.04 -4.41 -3.36
CA LEU A 438 -2.58 -3.78 -2.14
C LEU A 438 -1.16 -4.21 -1.78
N TRP A 439 -0.86 -5.50 -1.75
CA TRP A 439 0.48 -5.95 -1.37
C TRP A 439 1.52 -5.58 -2.42
N SER A 440 1.15 -5.63 -3.71
CA SER A 440 2.03 -5.15 -4.78
C SER A 440 2.35 -3.67 -4.60
N LEU A 441 1.35 -2.82 -4.35
CA LEU A 441 1.58 -1.40 -4.14
C LEU A 441 2.40 -1.13 -2.88
N ILE A 442 2.11 -1.76 -1.74
CA ILE A 442 2.91 -1.59 -0.52
C ILE A 442 4.36 -2.04 -0.74
N THR A 443 4.57 -3.14 -1.48
CA THR A 443 5.92 -3.57 -1.86
C THR A 443 6.61 -2.51 -2.71
N CYS A 444 5.93 -1.94 -3.71
CA CYS A 444 6.46 -0.84 -4.51
C CYS A 444 6.83 0.37 -3.63
N VAL A 445 5.96 0.78 -2.71
CA VAL A 445 6.22 1.90 -1.79
C VAL A 445 7.47 1.64 -0.95
N ALA A 446 7.60 0.44 -0.38
CA ALA A 446 8.78 0.06 0.40
C ALA A 446 10.07 0.11 -0.43
N LEU A 447 10.03 -0.36 -1.68
CA LEU A 447 11.17 -0.32 -2.60
C LEU A 447 11.52 1.10 -3.09
N LEU A 448 10.56 2.03 -3.06
CA LEU A 448 10.81 3.42 -3.44
C LEU A 448 11.46 4.22 -2.31
N ILE A 449 11.42 3.77 -1.06
CA ILE A 449 11.98 4.52 0.09
C ILE A 449 13.42 5.00 -0.18
N PRO A 450 14.39 4.17 -0.60
CA PRO A 450 15.77 4.64 -0.86
C PRO A 450 15.85 5.77 -1.90
N VAL A 451 14.97 5.76 -2.88
CA VAL A 451 14.90 6.76 -3.97
C VAL A 451 14.30 8.08 -3.46
N LEU A 452 13.36 8.00 -2.51
CA LEU A 452 12.65 9.17 -1.98
C LEU A 452 13.41 9.92 -0.88
N VAL A 453 14.37 9.27 -0.20
CA VAL A 453 15.01 9.80 1.02
C VAL A 453 16.46 10.22 0.86
N SER A 454 17.15 9.66 -0.15
CA SER A 454 18.61 9.81 -0.32
C SER A 454 18.95 11.06 -1.10
#